data_AF-A0A7S3NTM3-F1
#
_entry.id   AF-A0A7S3NTM3-F1
#
_cell.length_a   1.000
_cell.length_b   1.000
_cell.length_c   1.000
_cell.angle_alpha   90.00
_cell.angle_beta   90.00
_cell.angle_gamma   90.00
#
_symmetry.space_group_name_H-M   'P 1'
#
loop_
_entity.id
_entity.type
_entity.pdbx_description
1 polymer ?
#
loop_
_entity_poly.entity_id
_entity_poly.type
_entity_poly.pdbx_seq_one_letter_code
_entity_poly.pdbx_strand_id
1 'polypeptide(L)'
;MLSRKHLIEGTKNSLKRLDLEYVDVIFCHRPDTQTTMVETCRAMDWIVEEGYAFYWATSEWTADQIARAMEICEKEDLNKPIADQCQYNAIKRENFEKNLRHSYENYKYGTTIWSPLAMGLLTGK
;
A
#
# COMPACT_ATOMS: atom_id res chain seq x y z
N MET A 1 4.08 -4.01 11.55
CA MET A 1 5.22 -4.88 11.20
C MET A 1 4.89 -5.47 9.84
N LEU A 2 5.79 -5.40 8.86
CA LEU A 2 5.60 -5.90 7.50
C LEU A 2 6.49 -7.12 7.22
N SER A 3 6.88 -7.87 8.25
CA SER A 3 7.62 -9.12 8.08
C SER A 3 6.79 -10.15 7.33
N ARG A 4 7.46 -11.05 6.61
CA ARG A 4 6.81 -12.11 5.82
C ARG A 4 5.83 -12.93 6.68
N LYS A 5 6.23 -13.28 7.90
CA LYS A 5 5.38 -14.00 8.86
C LYS A 5 4.09 -13.22 9.12
N HIS A 6 4.21 -11.94 9.48
CA HIS A 6 3.06 -11.13 9.84
C HIS A 6 2.13 -10.89 8.65
N LEU A 7 2.68 -10.62 7.46
CA LEU A 7 1.88 -10.40 6.25
C LEU A 7 1.07 -11.65 5.89
N ILE A 8 1.69 -12.84 5.88
CA ILE A 8 1.01 -14.09 5.54
C ILE A 8 -0.05 -14.45 6.59
N GLU A 9 0.32 -14.46 7.87
CA GLU A 9 -0.60 -14.79 8.96
C GLU A 9 -1.74 -13.76 9.05
N GLY A 10 -1.42 -12.47 8.91
CA GLY A 10 -2.38 -11.38 8.92
C GLY A 10 -3.38 -11.46 7.77
N THR A 11 -2.92 -11.79 6.56
CA THR A 11 -3.77 -11.98 5.38
C THR A 11 -4.73 -13.13 5.59
N LYS A 12 -4.23 -14.33 5.91
CA LYS A 12 -5.06 -15.53 6.15
C LYS A 12 -6.10 -15.29 7.25
N ASN A 13 -5.70 -14.64 8.35
CA ASN A 13 -6.61 -14.30 9.43
C ASN A 13 -7.66 -13.27 9.02
N SER A 14 -7.32 -12.33 8.13
CA SER A 14 -8.27 -11.32 7.63
C SER A 14 -9.29 -11.94 6.70
N LEU A 15 -8.85 -12.77 5.74
CA LEU A 15 -9.71 -13.53 4.85
C LEU A 15 -10.70 -14.41 5.61
N LYS A 16 -10.23 -15.14 6.63
CA LYS A 16 -11.09 -15.92 7.52
C LYS A 16 -12.16 -15.08 8.22
N ARG A 17 -11.85 -13.85 8.63
CA ARG A 17 -12.83 -12.95 9.28
C ARG A 17 -13.80 -12.32 8.30
N LEU A 18 -13.37 -12.11 7.05
CA LEU A 18 -14.19 -11.58 5.97
C LEU A 18 -15.09 -12.64 5.34
N ASP A 19 -14.85 -13.92 5.61
CA ASP A 19 -15.49 -15.06 4.94
C ASP A 19 -15.28 -15.01 3.42
N LEU A 20 -14.04 -14.71 3.02
CA LEU A 20 -13.60 -14.61 1.63
C LEU A 20 -12.37 -15.48 1.39
N GLU A 21 -12.23 -15.96 0.15
CA GLU A 21 -11.03 -16.68 -0.30
C GLU A 21 -9.89 -15.73 -0.66
N TYR A 22 -10.22 -14.52 -1.14
CA TYR A 22 -9.28 -13.49 -1.54
C TYR A 22 -9.82 -12.07 -1.30
N VAL A 23 -8.96 -11.07 -1.43
CA VAL A 23 -9.34 -9.66 -1.59
C VAL A 23 -8.79 -9.11 -2.90
N ASP A 24 -9.45 -8.13 -3.52
CA ASP A 24 -8.92 -7.55 -4.75
C ASP A 24 -7.57 -6.86 -4.52
N VAL A 25 -7.45 -6.10 -3.43
CA VAL A 25 -6.24 -5.37 -3.09
C VAL A 25 -5.93 -5.49 -1.60
N ILE A 26 -4.69 -5.87 -1.27
CA ILE A 26 -4.18 -5.85 0.10
C ILE A 26 -3.19 -4.69 0.30
N PHE A 27 -3.33 -3.95 1.40
CA PHE A 27 -2.52 -2.78 1.67
C PHE A 27 -1.45 -3.03 2.73
N CYS A 28 -0.21 -2.61 2.46
CA CYS A 28 0.78 -2.34 3.51
C CYS A 28 0.38 -1.04 4.23
N HIS A 29 -0.28 -1.19 5.39
CA HIS A 29 -0.97 -0.08 6.08
C HIS A 29 -0.08 1.11 6.48
N ARG A 30 1.20 0.87 6.79
CA ARG A 30 2.23 1.87 7.09
C ARG A 30 3.60 1.31 6.69
N PRO A 31 4.60 2.15 6.36
CA PRO A 31 5.96 1.66 6.18
C PRO A 31 6.50 1.06 7.48
N ASP A 32 7.33 0.02 7.36
CA ASP A 32 7.99 -0.63 8.49
C ASP A 32 9.50 -0.43 8.37
N THR A 33 10.10 0.18 9.39
CA THR A 33 11.55 0.43 9.45
C THR A 33 12.34 -0.75 9.98
N GLN A 34 11.68 -1.76 10.55
CA GLN A 34 12.33 -2.94 11.14
C GLN A 34 12.42 -4.12 10.15
N THR A 35 11.61 -4.11 9.08
CA THR A 35 11.60 -5.14 8.05
C THR A 35 12.26 -4.60 6.79
N THR A 36 13.12 -5.39 6.15
CA THR A 36 13.70 -4.98 4.87
C THR A 36 12.62 -4.90 3.79
N MET A 37 12.69 -3.88 2.93
CA MET A 37 11.67 -3.72 1.89
C MET A 37 11.65 -4.87 0.89
N VAL A 38 12.80 -5.54 0.65
CA VAL A 38 12.88 -6.75 -0.18
C VAL A 38 12.05 -7.87 0.42
N GLU A 39 12.11 -8.08 1.74
CA GLU A 39 11.27 -9.06 2.41
C GLU A 39 9.78 -8.74 2.26
N THR A 40 9.40 -7.47 2.47
CA THR A 40 8.02 -7.01 2.25
C THR A 40 7.57 -7.29 0.82
N CYS A 41 8.34 -6.90 -0.20
CA CYS A 41 7.99 -7.09 -1.61
C CYS A 41 7.81 -8.58 -1.93
N ARG A 42 8.74 -9.45 -1.51
CA ARG A 42 8.63 -10.91 -1.72
C ARG A 42 7.48 -11.55 -0.95
N ALA A 43 7.10 -10.99 0.20
CA ALA A 43 5.95 -11.46 0.96
C ALA A 43 4.63 -11.08 0.27
N MET A 44 4.51 -9.85 -0.22
CA MET A 44 3.34 -9.39 -0.96
C MET A 44 3.20 -10.11 -2.31
N ASP A 45 4.31 -10.31 -3.01
CA ASP A 45 4.35 -11.12 -4.23
C ASP A 45 3.83 -12.54 -3.99
N TRP A 46 4.35 -13.23 -2.96
CA TRP A 46 3.86 -14.56 -2.59
C TRP A 46 2.37 -14.57 -2.23
N ILE A 47 1.86 -13.54 -1.55
CA ILE A 47 0.43 -13.41 -1.23
C ILE A 47 -0.42 -13.33 -2.52
N VAL A 48 0.07 -12.63 -3.54
CA VAL A 48 -0.60 -12.51 -4.83
C VAL A 48 -0.53 -13.82 -5.61
N GLU A 49 0.65 -14.42 -5.73
CA GLU A 49 0.86 -15.68 -6.46
C GLU A 49 0.06 -16.86 -5.88
N GLU A 50 -0.15 -16.89 -4.56
CA GLU A 50 -0.98 -17.90 -3.90
C GLU A 50 -2.49 -17.63 -4.01
N GLY A 51 -2.89 -16.51 -4.63
CA GLY A 51 -4.28 -16.16 -4.86
C GLY A 51 -5.01 -15.58 -3.65
N TYR A 52 -4.31 -15.18 -2.58
CA TYR A 52 -4.94 -14.54 -1.42
C TYR A 52 -5.31 -13.07 -1.70
N ALA A 53 -4.67 -12.45 -2.68
CA ALA A 53 -5.07 -11.15 -3.21
C ALA A 53 -4.78 -11.05 -4.71
N PHE A 54 -5.55 -10.26 -5.47
CA PHE A 54 -5.21 -9.99 -6.87
C PHE A 54 -4.07 -8.98 -7.03
N TYR A 55 -4.01 -7.98 -6.15
CA TYR A 55 -3.01 -6.93 -6.17
C TYR A 55 -2.61 -6.52 -4.76
N TRP A 56 -1.52 -5.75 -4.67
CA TRP A 56 -1.15 -5.10 -3.43
C TRP A 56 -0.87 -3.60 -3.62
N ALA A 57 -0.91 -2.87 -2.51
CA ALA A 57 -0.82 -1.43 -2.49
C ALA A 57 -0.14 -0.92 -1.21
N THR A 58 0.29 0.34 -1.22
CA THR A 58 0.90 1.01 -0.08
C THR A 58 -0.08 1.94 0.61
N SER A 59 0.17 2.29 1.87
CA SER A 59 -0.55 3.36 2.55
C SER A 59 0.39 4.16 3.41
N GLU A 60 0.40 5.47 3.20
CA GLU A 60 1.23 6.42 3.94
C GLU A 60 2.74 6.16 3.76
N TRP A 61 3.12 5.68 2.58
CA TRP A 61 4.53 5.56 2.20
C TRP A 61 5.00 6.87 1.56
N THR A 62 6.29 7.17 1.69
CA THR A 62 6.90 8.30 0.96
C THR A 62 7.10 7.95 -0.51
N ALA A 63 7.24 8.97 -1.36
CA ALA A 63 7.54 8.78 -2.78
C ALA A 63 8.82 7.94 -2.99
N ASP A 64 9.86 8.16 -2.17
CA ASP A 64 11.10 7.39 -2.22
C ASP A 64 10.91 5.92 -1.84
N GLN A 65 10.07 5.64 -0.84
CA GLN A 65 9.74 4.27 -0.45
C GLN A 65 8.98 3.55 -1.56
N ILE A 66 8.01 4.22 -2.20
CA ILE A 66 7.27 3.68 -3.35
C ILE A 66 8.23 3.42 -4.51
N ALA A 67 9.05 4.40 -4.89
CA ALA A 67 10.01 4.27 -5.99
C ALA A 67 10.96 3.09 -5.78
N ARG A 68 11.48 2.94 -4.56
CA ARG A 68 12.37 1.83 -4.23
C ARG A 68 11.65 0.48 -4.17
N ALA A 69 10.38 0.41 -3.78
CA ALA A 69 9.59 -0.81 -3.89
C ALA A 69 9.36 -1.19 -5.37
N MET A 70 9.04 -0.21 -6.23
CA MET A 70 8.91 -0.42 -7.67
C MET A 70 10.21 -0.97 -8.28
N GLU A 71 11.36 -0.39 -7.91
CA GLU A 71 12.68 -0.83 -8.37
C GLU A 71 13.00 -2.27 -7.93
N ILE A 72 12.72 -2.62 -6.67
CA ILE A 72 12.92 -3.97 -6.15
C ILE A 72 12.06 -4.97 -6.94
N CYS A 73 10.78 -4.66 -7.13
CA CYS A 73 9.87 -5.55 -7.83
C CYS A 73 10.25 -5.71 -9.31
N GLU A 74 10.68 -4.64 -9.99
CA GLU A 74 11.22 -4.72 -11.34
C GLU A 74 12.45 -5.63 -11.41
N LYS A 75 13.42 -5.42 -10.51
CA LYS A 75 14.70 -6.13 -10.51
C LYS A 75 14.54 -7.62 -10.21
N GLU A 76 13.59 -7.97 -9.34
CA GLU A 76 13.36 -9.35 -8.89
C GLU A 76 12.21 -10.05 -9.62
N ASP A 77 11.62 -9.42 -10.64
CA ASP A 77 10.47 -9.92 -11.41
C ASP A 77 9.27 -10.27 -10.52
N LEU A 78 8.93 -9.36 -9.59
CA LEU A 78 7.83 -9.49 -8.64
C LEU A 78 6.63 -8.65 -9.06
N ASN A 79 5.46 -9.01 -8.56
CA ASN A 79 4.27 -8.19 -8.63
C ASN A 79 4.50 -6.82 -7.98
N LYS A 80 4.32 -5.74 -8.74
CA LYS A 80 4.48 -4.36 -8.29
C LYS A 80 3.25 -3.87 -7.50
N PRO A 81 3.42 -2.98 -6.52
CA PRO A 81 2.26 -2.34 -5.91
C PRO A 81 1.54 -1.48 -6.95
N ILE A 82 0.22 -1.32 -6.82
CA ILE A 82 -0.60 -0.65 -7.84
C ILE A 82 -1.12 0.73 -7.43
N ALA A 83 -1.15 1.05 -6.13
CA ALA A 83 -1.74 2.29 -5.62
C ALA A 83 -1.21 2.69 -4.25
N ASP A 84 -1.36 3.98 -3.89
CA ASP A 84 -1.20 4.46 -2.52
C ASP A 84 -2.52 4.88 -1.88
N GLN A 85 -2.71 4.51 -0.62
CA GLN A 85 -3.74 5.10 0.23
C GLN A 85 -3.17 6.22 1.10
N CYS A 86 -3.32 7.48 0.66
CA CYS A 86 -2.78 8.67 1.32
C CYS A 86 -3.84 9.58 1.94
N GLN A 87 -3.44 10.39 2.93
CA GLN A 87 -4.30 11.43 3.46
C GLN A 87 -4.46 12.57 2.44
N TYR A 88 -5.69 12.93 2.13
CA TYR A 88 -5.95 14.11 1.30
C TYR A 88 -7.28 14.79 1.65
N ASN A 89 -7.21 16.10 1.89
CA ASN A 89 -8.36 16.97 2.14
C ASN A 89 -7.97 18.45 1.97
N ALA A 90 -8.92 19.36 2.16
CA ALA A 90 -8.71 20.80 1.96
C ALA A 90 -7.53 21.40 2.74
N ILE A 91 -7.15 20.81 3.88
CA ILE A 91 -6.04 21.28 4.75
C ILE A 91 -4.79 20.40 4.66
N LYS A 92 -4.87 19.18 4.13
CA LYS A 92 -3.78 18.23 3.93
C LYS A 92 -3.66 17.89 2.45
N ARG A 93 -2.93 18.73 1.71
CA ARG A 93 -2.82 18.65 0.25
C ARG A 93 -1.43 18.29 -0.26
N GLU A 94 -0.41 18.74 0.45
CA GLU A 94 0.98 18.73 -0.01
C GLU A 94 1.50 17.34 -0.38
N ASN A 95 1.22 16.33 0.46
CA ASN A 95 1.72 14.98 0.19
C ASN A 95 1.17 14.40 -1.12
N PHE A 96 -0.14 14.55 -1.34
CA PHE A 96 -0.81 14.06 -2.55
C PHE A 96 -0.42 14.87 -3.80
N GLU A 97 -0.55 16.20 -3.73
CA GLU A 97 -0.42 17.08 -4.91
C GLU A 97 1.02 17.31 -5.35
N LYS A 98 1.99 17.21 -4.42
CA LYS A 98 3.40 17.47 -4.70
C LYS A 98 4.24 16.21 -4.56
N ASN A 99 4.24 15.59 -3.37
CA ASN A 99 5.22 14.54 -3.08
C ASN A 99 4.95 13.26 -3.88
N LEU A 100 3.70 12.82 -3.96
CA LEU A 100 3.30 11.58 -4.65
C LEU A 100 3.03 11.76 -6.15
N ARG A 101 3.00 13.01 -6.63
CA ARG A 101 2.71 13.33 -8.04
C ARG A 101 3.59 12.56 -9.01
N HIS A 102 4.89 12.50 -8.71
CA HIS A 102 5.86 11.79 -9.54
C HIS A 102 5.57 10.28 -9.61
N SER A 103 5.13 9.69 -8.49
CA SER A 103 4.77 8.28 -8.45
C SER A 103 3.59 7.98 -9.38
N TYR A 104 2.58 8.85 -9.40
CA TYR A 104 1.40 8.69 -10.27
C TYR A 104 1.74 8.87 -11.76
N GLU A 105 2.52 9.89 -12.10
CA GLU A 105 2.84 10.23 -13.48
C GLU A 105 3.78 9.20 -14.13
N ASN A 106 4.78 8.69 -13.40
CA ASN A 106 5.81 7.83 -14.00
C ASN A 106 5.56 6.34 -13.87
N TYR A 107 4.92 5.89 -12.78
CA TYR A 107 4.70 4.47 -12.54
C TYR A 107 3.27 4.01 -12.87
N LYS A 108 2.43 4.91 -13.40
CA LYS A 108 0.97 4.69 -13.53
C LYS A 108 0.34 4.23 -12.22
N TYR A 109 0.87 4.72 -11.11
CA TYR A 109 0.46 4.35 -9.77
C TYR A 109 -0.88 5.01 -9.46
N GLY A 110 -1.84 4.25 -8.94
CA GLY A 110 -3.15 4.76 -8.54
C GLY A 110 -3.15 5.39 -7.16
N THR A 111 -4.32 5.88 -6.75
CA THR A 111 -4.52 6.32 -5.36
C THR A 111 -5.93 6.07 -4.84
N THR A 112 -6.05 5.87 -3.53
CA THR A 112 -7.31 5.95 -2.80
C THR A 112 -7.12 6.90 -1.61
N ILE A 113 -7.83 8.02 -1.55
CA ILE A 113 -7.60 8.99 -0.47
C ILE A 113 -8.35 8.61 0.81
N TRP A 114 -7.82 8.98 1.97
CA TRP A 114 -8.52 8.86 3.26
C TRP A 114 -8.66 10.21 3.98
N SER A 115 -9.64 10.28 4.88
CA SER A 115 -10.03 11.50 5.62
C SER A 115 -10.31 12.74 4.75
N PRO A 116 -11.22 12.66 3.74
CA PRO A 116 -11.60 13.83 2.95
C PRO A 116 -12.21 14.96 3.79
N LEU A 117 -12.80 14.63 4.94
CA LEU A 117 -13.38 15.59 5.89
C LEU A 117 -12.49 15.86 7.11
N ALA A 118 -11.19 15.51 7.05
CA ALA A 118 -10.25 15.66 8.16
C ALA A 118 -10.80 15.11 9.50
N MET A 119 -11.23 13.84 9.49
CA MET A 119 -11.85 13.17 10.65
C MET A 119 -13.10 13.90 11.20
N GLY A 120 -13.80 14.66 10.34
CA GLY A 120 -15.01 15.41 10.70
C GLY A 120 -14.76 16.90 10.95
N LEU A 121 -13.50 17.35 11.08
CA LEU A 121 -13.17 18.77 11.30
C LEU A 121 -13.73 19.69 10.21
N LEU A 122 -13.74 19.23 8.97
CA LEU A 122 -14.26 20.02 7.83
C LEU A 122 -15.79 20.02 7.73
N THR A 123 -16.50 19.44 8.70
CA THR A 123 -17.98 19.46 8.71
C THR A 123 -18.56 20.73 9.34
N GLY A 124 -17.74 21.52 10.04
CA GLY A 124 -18.19 22.72 10.77
C GLY A 124 -18.99 22.43 12.05
N LYS A 125 -18.99 21.17 12.52
CA LYS A 125 -19.54 20.77 13.81
C LYS A 125 -18.61 21.07 14.98
#